data_AF-L9Y8I6-F1
#
_entry.id   AF-L9Y8I6-F1
#
_cell.length_a   1.000
_cell.length_b   1.000
_cell.length_c   1.000
_cell.angle_alpha   90.00
_cell.angle_beta   90.00
_cell.angle_gamma   90.00
#
_symmetry.space_group_name_H-M   'P 1'
#
loop_
_entity.id
_entity.type
_entity.pdbx_description
1 polymer ?
#
loop_
_entity_poly.entity_id
_entity_poly.type
_entity_poly.pdbx_seq_one_letter_code
_entity_poly.pdbx_strand_id
1 'polypeptide(L)' 'MTEDTGSDTERHLREALRHLGETQDDEDLRKTHSVALEEVENTVSTVLREYEQDE' A
#
# COMPACT_ATOMS: atom_id res chain seq x y z
N MET A 1 1.37 6.87 -25.63
CA MET A 1 1.24 7.67 -24.38
C MET A 1 0.54 6.82 -23.32
N THR A 2 0.98 5.58 -23.09
CA THR A 2 0.40 4.65 -22.11
C THR A 2 1.47 3.95 -21.26
N GLU A 3 2.74 4.34 -21.41
CA GLU A 3 3.88 3.70 -20.76
C GLU A 3 4.26 4.37 -19.42
N ASP A 4 3.63 5.51 -19.07
CA ASP A 4 3.97 6.30 -17.87
C ASP A 4 3.07 5.97 -16.67
N THR A 5 1.82 5.56 -16.92
CA THR A 5 0.85 5.22 -15.87
C THR A 5 1.18 3.90 -15.16
N GLY A 6 1.90 3.01 -15.85
CA GLY A 6 2.57 1.80 -15.36
C GLY A 6 3.32 2.05 -14.06
N SER A 7 4.42 2.78 -14.24
CA SER A 7 5.38 3.11 -13.18
C SER A 7 4.81 4.02 -12.08
N ASP A 8 3.89 4.93 -12.41
CA ASP A 8 3.31 5.84 -11.42
C ASP A 8 2.37 5.13 -10.45
N THR A 9 1.59 4.15 -10.92
CA THR A 9 0.68 3.37 -10.09
C THR A 9 1.45 2.51 -9.10
N GLU A 10 2.49 1.82 -9.56
CA GLU A 10 3.40 1.02 -8.74
C GLU A 10 4.10 1.88 -7.66
N ARG A 11 4.56 3.08 -8.04
CA ARG A 11 5.17 4.05 -7.11
C ARG A 11 4.19 4.46 -6.01
N HIS A 12 2.95 4.76 -6.37
CA HIS A 12 1.93 5.16 -5.39
C HIS A 12 1.52 4.03 -4.45
N LEU A 13 1.43 2.79 -4.95
CA LEU A 13 1.17 1.62 -4.11
C LEU A 13 2.31 1.38 -3.09
N ARG A 14 3.58 1.56 -3.51
CA ARG A 14 4.73 1.50 -2.58
C ARG A 14 4.73 2.63 -1.56
N GLU A 15 4.39 3.86 -1.96
CA GLU A 15 4.24 4.99 -1.06
C GLU A 15 3.14 4.75 -0.02
N ALA A 16 2.01 4.15 -0.43
CA ALA A 16 0.92 3.79 0.47
C ALA A 16 1.35 2.73 1.51
N LEU A 17 2.08 1.69 1.10
CA LEU A 17 2.63 0.69 2.03
C LEU A 17 3.61 1.31 3.03
N ARG A 18 4.48 2.22 2.58
CA ARG A 18 5.41 2.92 3.48
C ARG A 18 4.65 3.72 4.53
N HIS A 19 3.66 4.49 4.13
CA HIS A 19 2.86 5.30 5.05
C HIS A 19 2.03 4.44 6.01
N LEU A 20 1.52 3.29 5.57
CA LEU A 20 0.82 2.35 6.45
C LEU A 20 1.75 1.79 7.54
N GLY A 21 2.99 1.42 7.19
CA GLY A 21 4.00 0.98 8.16
C GLY A 21 4.38 2.08 9.17
N GLU A 22 4.61 3.30 8.68
CA GLU A 22 4.87 4.48 9.53
C GLU A 22 3.69 4.77 10.48
N THR A 23 2.45 4.50 10.04
CA THR A 23 1.23 4.67 10.84
C THR A 23 1.04 3.55 11.86
N GLN A 24 1.45 2.32 11.55
CA GLN A 24 1.46 1.20 12.50
C GLN A 24 2.46 1.40 13.64
N ASP A 25 3.55 2.14 13.40
CA ASP A 25 4.53 2.52 14.42
C ASP A 25 4.02 3.64 15.37
N ASP A 26 2.93 4.33 15.00
CA ASP A 26 2.27 5.31 15.86
C ASP A 26 1.42 4.62 16.94
N GLU A 27 1.82 4.77 18.21
CA GLU A 27 1.24 4.05 19.35
C GLU A 27 -0.26 4.32 19.54
N ASP A 28 -0.73 5.52 19.19
CA ASP A 28 -2.14 5.91 19.35
C ASP A 28 -3.03 5.30 18.27
N LEU A 29 -2.51 5.19 17.04
CA LEU A 29 -3.23 4.58 15.92
C LEU A 29 -3.22 3.06 16.01
N ARG A 30 -2.13 2.46 16.48
CA ARG A 30 -2.02 1.02 16.67
C ARG A 30 -3.03 0.48 17.70
N LYS A 31 -3.31 1.21 18.78
CA LYS A 31 -4.35 0.80 19.77
C LYS A 31 -5.76 0.82 19.21
N THR A 32 -6.06 1.75 18.29
CA THR A 32 -7.44 2.02 17.84
C THR A 32 -7.75 1.36 16.50
N HIS A 33 -6.76 1.23 15.62
CA HIS A 33 -6.95 0.91 14.20
C HIS A 33 -5.98 -0.16 13.66
N SER A 34 -5.24 -0.89 14.50
CA SER A 34 -4.27 -1.89 14.03
C SER A 34 -4.86 -2.93 13.07
N VAL A 35 -6.08 -3.41 13.30
CA VAL A 35 -6.74 -4.38 12.40
C VAL A 35 -7.06 -3.76 11.05
N ALA A 36 -7.60 -2.53 11.05
CA ALA A 36 -7.94 -1.83 9.82
C ALA A 36 -6.68 -1.49 8.99
N LEU A 37 -5.57 -1.14 9.65
CA LEU A 37 -4.29 -0.88 8.96
C LEU A 37 -3.72 -2.16 8.33
N GLU A 38 -3.81 -3.29 9.01
CA GLU A 38 -3.40 -4.60 8.48
C GLU A 38 -4.24 -5.02 7.25
N GLU A 39 -5.55 -4.83 7.29
CA GLU A 39 -6.43 -5.13 6.14
C GLU A 39 -6.11 -4.25 4.91
N VAL A 40 -5.81 -2.97 5.14
CA VAL A 40 -5.42 -2.05 4.07
C VAL A 40 -4.05 -2.44 3.50
N GLU A 41 -3.07 -2.77 4.34
CA GLU A 41 -1.75 -3.26 3.92
C GLU A 41 -1.87 -4.52 3.06
N ASN A 42 -2.73 -5.47 3.46
CA ASN A 42 -2.97 -6.70 2.72
C ASN A 42 -3.59 -6.42 1.34
N THR A 43 -4.55 -5.50 1.29
CA THR A 43 -5.21 -5.10 0.05
C THR A 43 -4.24 -4.44 -0.91
N VAL A 44 -3.46 -3.46 -0.44
CA VAL A 44 -2.48 -2.74 -1.27
C VAL A 44 -1.40 -3.70 -1.78
N SER A 45 -0.95 -4.65 -0.94
CA SER A 45 0.02 -5.68 -1.35
C SER A 45 -0.55 -6.61 -2.42
N THR A 46 -1.83 -6.98 -2.31
CA THR A 46 -2.51 -7.82 -3.30
C THR A 46 -2.62 -7.10 -4.64
N VAL A 47 -3.08 -5.85 -4.63
CA VAL A 47 -3.21 -5.02 -5.84
C VAL A 47 -1.85 -4.81 -6.50
N LEU A 48 -0.80 -4.52 -5.73
CA LEU A 48 0.56 -4.36 -6.26
C LEU A 48 1.04 -5.66 -6.94
N ARG A 49 0.77 -6.80 -6.32
CA ARG A 49 1.17 -8.10 -6.86
C ARG A 49 0.38 -8.50 -8.11
N GLU A 50 -0.89 -8.09 -8.23
CA GLU A 50 -1.67 -8.26 -9.46
C GLU A 50 -1.15 -7.35 -10.57
N TYR A 51 -0.79 -6.11 -10.23
CA TYR A 51 -0.22 -5.16 -11.17
C TYR A 51 1.14 -5.63 -11.73
N GLU A 52 2.03 -6.14 -10.87
CA GLU A 52 3.32 -6.73 -11.27
C GLU A 52 3.16 -8.00 -12.15
N GLN A 53 1.99 -8.65 -12.17
CA GLN A 53 1.71 -9.83 -13.00
C GLN A 53 1.03 -9.49 -14.34
N ASP A 54 0.41 -8.32 -14.45
CA ASP A 54 -0.27 -7.85 -15.66
C ASP A 54 0.67 -7.07 -16.61
N GLU A 55 1.91 -6.72 -16.18
CA GLU A 55 2.99 -6.13 -17.01
C GLU A 55 3.93 -7.16 -17.67
#